data_AF-A0A0N5B6D0-F1
#
_entry.id   AF-A0A0N5B6D0-F1
#
_cell.length_a   1.000
_cell.length_b   1.000
_cell.length_c   1.000
_cell.angle_alpha   90.00
_cell.angle_beta   90.00
_cell.angle_gamma   90.00
#
_symmetry.space_group_name_H-M   'P 1'
#
loop_
_entity.id
_entity.type
_entity.pdbx_description
1 polymer ?
#
loop_
_entity_poly.entity_id
_entity_poly.type
_entity_poly.pdbx_seq_one_letter_code
_entity_poly.pdbx_strand_id
1 'polypeptide(L)'
;MKGLLPSLEDKYKSFLQYLSFHSGIKNLTTTDMVHLYKIINIQKQLGIKQKSWLTNETFEQMKNLTNLIYTIYDGEEGFNINRDKKIIKLNGGPLLKIIMNNFDDILLNDITYLHRKNDSYFKANSFKQKLYFSFSVYDTTILSILRLIRATDIILKDGGIFPDFAAVLIFELWRRDILNYEIALMYSKNSDSPLENVTRFIKGCGGGDYCNFEIFKFLIKDLIPIDISKECETDNSH
;
A
#
# COMPACT_ATOMS: atom_id res chain seq x y z
N MET A 1 -14.75 4.20 12.87
CA MET A 1 -14.82 5.30 11.87
C MET A 1 -16.04 6.21 12.03
N LYS A 2 -17.27 5.69 12.23
CA LYS A 2 -18.43 6.51 12.61
C LYS A 2 -18.12 7.28 13.90
N GLY A 3 -18.00 8.61 13.82
CA GLY A 3 -17.65 9.51 14.94
C GLY A 3 -16.28 10.20 14.80
N LEU A 4 -15.33 9.61 14.08
CA LEU A 4 -14.01 10.22 13.89
C LEU A 4 -14.03 11.38 12.92
N LEU A 5 -14.64 11.20 11.73
CA LEU A 5 -14.70 12.25 10.72
C LEU A 5 -15.36 13.53 11.26
N PRO A 6 -16.50 13.47 11.99
CA PRO A 6 -17.04 14.65 12.67
C PRO A 6 -16.04 15.33 13.63
N SER A 7 -15.29 14.57 14.43
CA SER A 7 -14.30 15.16 15.35
C SER A 7 -13.12 15.85 14.63
N LEU A 8 -12.71 15.33 13.48
CA LEU A 8 -11.73 15.97 12.61
C LEU A 8 -12.31 17.24 11.98
N GLU A 9 -13.55 17.19 11.51
CA GLU A 9 -14.25 18.34 10.95
C GLU A 9 -14.41 19.47 11.97
N ASP A 10 -14.72 19.15 13.22
CA ASP A 10 -14.78 20.13 14.31
C ASP A 10 -13.40 20.74 14.58
N LYS A 11 -12.34 19.93 14.64
CA LYS A 11 -10.98 20.41 14.87
C LYS A 11 -10.48 21.33 13.75
N TYR A 12 -10.79 21.01 12.50
CA TYR A 12 -10.33 21.76 11.32
C TYR A 12 -11.40 22.72 10.78
N LYS A 13 -12.46 23.00 11.54
CA LYS A 13 -13.63 23.76 11.09
C LYS A 13 -13.29 25.10 10.46
N SER A 14 -12.43 25.90 11.09
CA SER A 14 -12.03 27.20 10.55
C SER A 14 -11.31 27.08 9.20
N PHE A 15 -10.47 26.06 9.03
CA PHE A 15 -9.78 25.80 7.78
C PHE A 15 -10.74 25.31 6.69
N LEU A 16 -11.67 24.41 7.03
CA LEU A 16 -12.70 23.95 6.08
C LEU A 16 -13.63 25.09 5.65
N GLN A 17 -13.97 26.01 6.57
CA GLN A 17 -14.73 27.23 6.25
C GLN A 17 -13.98 28.16 5.31
N TYR A 18 -12.67 28.34 5.54
CA TYR A 18 -11.79 29.10 4.64
C TYR A 18 -11.79 28.50 3.22
N LEU A 19 -11.59 27.19 3.11
CA LEU A 19 -11.62 26.48 1.82
C LEU A 19 -13.01 26.56 1.17
N SER A 20 -14.08 26.40 1.93
CA SER A 20 -15.47 26.51 1.47
C SER A 20 -15.73 27.87 0.82
N PHE A 21 -15.35 28.96 1.50
CA PHE A 21 -15.50 30.32 1.00
C PHE A 21 -14.76 30.55 -0.32
N HIS A 22 -13.50 30.12 -0.42
CA HIS A 22 -12.66 30.40 -1.59
C HIS A 22 -12.87 29.44 -2.76
N SER A 23 -13.25 28.19 -2.50
CA SER A 23 -13.54 27.19 -3.53
C SER A 23 -14.97 27.29 -4.09
N GLY A 24 -15.89 27.88 -3.30
CA GLY A 24 -17.32 27.94 -3.62
C GLY A 24 -18.09 26.65 -3.30
N ILE A 25 -17.44 25.64 -2.71
CA ILE A 25 -18.08 24.39 -2.29
C ILE A 25 -18.80 24.63 -0.97
N LYS A 26 -20.13 24.65 -1.00
CA LYS A 26 -20.96 24.85 0.20
C LYS A 26 -20.82 23.67 1.16
N ASN A 27 -20.69 23.95 2.46
CA ASN A 27 -20.58 22.94 3.52
C ASN A 27 -19.45 21.91 3.30
N LEU A 28 -18.30 22.38 2.81
CA LEU A 28 -17.12 21.56 2.51
C LEU A 28 -16.74 20.65 3.68
N THR A 29 -16.79 19.34 3.45
CA THR A 29 -16.42 18.28 4.41
C THR A 29 -14.94 17.92 4.32
N THR A 30 -14.45 17.09 5.24
CA THR A 30 -13.09 16.52 5.13
C THR A 30 -12.88 15.72 3.84
N THR A 31 -13.90 15.00 3.37
CA THR A 31 -13.87 14.26 2.09
C THR A 31 -13.77 15.21 0.90
N ASP A 32 -14.55 16.29 0.89
CA ASP A 32 -14.49 17.31 -0.17
C ASP A 32 -13.11 17.98 -0.20
N MET A 33 -12.53 18.26 0.97
CA MET A 33 -11.18 18.80 1.10
C MET A 33 -10.14 17.88 0.45
N VAL A 34 -10.21 16.56 0.71
CA VAL A 34 -9.32 15.57 0.09
C VAL A 34 -9.44 15.62 -1.44
N HIS A 35 -10.66 15.64 -1.98
CA HIS A 35 -10.86 15.73 -3.42
C HIS A 35 -10.32 17.04 -4.00
N LEU A 36 -10.58 18.16 -3.33
CA LEU A 36 -10.07 19.48 -3.72
C LEU A 36 -8.53 19.50 -3.73
N TYR A 37 -7.89 18.92 -2.71
CA TYR A 37 -6.44 18.75 -2.66
C TYR A 37 -5.92 17.95 -3.85
N LYS A 38 -6.52 16.79 -4.16
CA LYS A 38 -6.09 15.94 -5.29
C LYS A 38 -6.16 16.70 -6.61
N ILE A 39 -7.23 17.47 -6.84
CA ILE A 39 -7.40 18.31 -8.04
C ILE A 39 -6.28 19.36 -8.11
N ILE A 40 -6.07 20.13 -7.03
CA ILE A 40 -5.06 21.19 -6.99
C ILE A 40 -3.65 20.62 -7.15
N ASN A 41 -3.36 19.46 -6.54
CA ASN A 41 -2.06 18.80 -6.68
C ASN A 41 -1.74 18.48 -8.15
N ILE A 42 -2.71 17.90 -8.88
CA ILE A 42 -2.56 17.63 -10.32
C ILE A 42 -2.37 18.93 -11.09
N GLN A 43 -3.16 19.97 -10.79
CA GLN A 43 -3.01 21.27 -11.46
C GLN A 43 -1.62 21.87 -11.25
N LYS A 44 -1.05 21.76 -10.03
CA LYS A 44 0.32 22.21 -9.74
C LYS A 44 1.36 21.40 -10.53
N GLN A 45 1.21 20.08 -10.61
CA GLN A 45 2.10 19.22 -11.41
C GLN A 45 2.05 19.58 -12.91
N LEU A 46 0.90 19.98 -13.42
CA LEU A 46 0.71 20.45 -14.81
C LEU A 46 1.14 21.91 -15.03
N GLY A 47 1.68 22.59 -14.02
CA GLY A 47 2.09 24.01 -14.12
C GLY A 47 0.92 24.99 -14.28
N ILE A 48 -0.32 24.58 -13.95
CA ILE A 48 -1.49 25.44 -14.05
C ILE A 48 -1.41 26.53 -12.98
N LYS A 49 -1.58 27.79 -13.41
CA LYS A 49 -1.54 28.96 -12.53
C LYS A 49 -2.62 28.87 -11.44
N GLN A 50 -2.16 28.90 -10.19
CA GLN A 50 -3.02 28.82 -9.01
C GLN A 50 -3.63 30.17 -8.64
N LYS A 51 -4.77 30.14 -7.94
CA LYS A 51 -5.44 31.33 -7.39
C LYS A 51 -4.65 31.88 -6.20
N SER A 52 -4.74 33.18 -5.91
CA SER A 52 -3.95 33.83 -4.84
C SER A 52 -4.21 33.32 -3.44
N TRP A 53 -5.40 32.77 -3.18
CA TRP A 53 -5.74 32.18 -1.88
C TRP A 53 -5.07 30.81 -1.67
N LEU A 54 -4.63 30.13 -2.74
CA LEU A 54 -3.89 28.87 -2.68
C LEU A 54 -2.40 29.12 -2.45
N THR A 55 -2.08 29.61 -1.26
CA THR A 55 -0.69 29.79 -0.82
C THR A 55 -0.01 28.43 -0.61
N ASN A 56 1.32 28.43 -0.48
CA ASN A 56 2.05 27.22 -0.11
C ASN A 56 1.60 26.68 1.26
N GLU A 57 1.33 27.56 2.22
CA GLU A 57 0.82 27.17 3.54
C GLU A 57 -0.55 26.48 3.43
N THR A 58 -1.48 27.08 2.68
CA THR A 58 -2.80 26.48 2.44
C THR A 58 -2.66 25.10 1.81
N PHE A 59 -1.81 24.97 0.80
CA PHE A 59 -1.59 23.70 0.11
C PHE A 59 -0.97 22.63 1.03
N GLU A 60 0.03 22.99 1.84
CA GLU A 60 0.65 22.05 2.79
C GLU A 60 -0.33 21.66 3.91
N GLN A 61 -1.19 22.57 4.39
CA GLN A 61 -2.25 22.22 5.34
C GLN A 61 -3.25 21.22 4.73
N MET A 62 -3.66 21.40 3.47
CA MET A 62 -4.51 20.45 2.74
C MET A 62 -3.84 19.08 2.61
N LYS A 63 -2.55 19.06 2.24
CA LYS A 63 -1.74 17.85 2.11
C LYS A 63 -1.65 17.10 3.43
N ASN A 64 -1.31 17.79 4.52
CA ASN A 64 -1.17 17.20 5.85
C ASN A 64 -2.49 16.62 6.36
N LEU A 65 -3.59 17.34 6.16
CA LEU A 65 -4.91 16.84 6.55
C LEU A 65 -5.34 15.64 5.69
N THR A 66 -5.03 15.67 4.39
CA THR A 66 -5.26 14.51 3.51
C THR A 66 -4.46 13.29 3.98
N ASN A 67 -3.17 13.46 4.26
CA ASN A 67 -2.33 12.39 4.77
C ASN A 67 -2.85 11.81 6.09
N LEU A 68 -3.30 12.68 7.02
CA LEU A 68 -3.89 12.28 8.28
C LEU A 68 -5.17 11.45 8.07
N ILE A 69 -6.08 11.91 7.21
CA ILE A 69 -7.34 11.20 6.91
C ILE A 69 -7.05 9.81 6.36
N TYR A 70 -6.16 9.70 5.38
CA TYR A 70 -5.80 8.39 4.81
C TYR A 70 -5.05 7.50 5.80
N THR A 71 -4.16 8.07 6.63
CA THR A 71 -3.47 7.32 7.70
C THR A 71 -4.48 6.59 8.58
N ILE A 72 -5.53 7.31 9.01
CA ILE A 72 -6.54 6.70 9.88
C ILE A 72 -7.47 5.77 9.09
N TYR A 73 -7.83 6.13 7.85
CA TYR A 73 -8.72 5.31 7.01
C TYR A 73 -8.13 3.93 6.71
N ASP A 74 -6.81 3.84 6.52
CA ASP A 74 -6.13 2.55 6.31
C ASP A 74 -5.72 1.88 7.62
N GLY A 75 -6.19 2.37 8.77
CA GLY A 75 -5.99 1.72 10.06
C GLY A 75 -4.60 1.92 10.67
N GLU A 76 -3.77 2.84 10.17
CA GLU A 76 -2.53 3.20 10.84
C GLU A 76 -2.80 4.09 12.07
N GLU A 77 -1.84 4.13 12.97
CA GLU A 77 -1.95 4.97 14.17
C GLU A 77 -1.95 6.47 13.81
N GLY A 78 -2.80 7.24 14.46
CA GLY A 78 -2.93 8.66 14.19
C GLY A 78 -4.13 9.28 14.89
N PHE A 79 -4.07 10.58 15.18
CA PHE A 79 -5.18 11.31 15.80
C PHE A 79 -5.72 10.65 17.09
N ASN A 80 -4.82 10.21 17.98
CA ASN A 80 -5.16 9.49 19.20
C ASN A 80 -5.91 8.15 18.98
N ILE A 81 -5.81 7.58 17.77
CA ILE A 81 -6.31 6.25 17.44
C ILE A 81 -5.13 5.29 17.28
N ASN A 82 -5.26 4.14 17.92
CA ASN A 82 -4.29 3.05 17.80
C ASN A 82 -4.42 2.36 16.44
N ARG A 83 -3.31 1.79 15.98
CA ARG A 83 -3.26 1.00 14.74
C ARG A 83 -4.30 -0.14 14.76
N ASP A 84 -5.21 -0.13 13.79
CA ASP A 84 -6.26 -1.13 13.58
C ASP A 84 -5.79 -2.20 12.59
N LYS A 85 -5.35 -3.34 13.13
CA LYS A 85 -4.91 -4.47 12.32
C LYS A 85 -6.01 -5.06 11.43
N LYS A 86 -7.29 -4.95 11.82
CA LYS A 86 -8.41 -5.49 11.02
C LYS A 86 -8.55 -4.68 9.73
N ILE A 87 -8.53 -3.36 9.81
CA ILE A 87 -8.60 -2.49 8.61
C ILE A 87 -7.40 -2.75 7.69
N ILE A 88 -6.18 -2.78 8.24
CA ILE A 88 -4.96 -3.02 7.46
C ILE A 88 -5.01 -4.37 6.74
N LYS A 89 -5.45 -5.41 7.46
CA LYS A 89 -5.65 -6.77 6.94
C LYS A 89 -6.64 -6.80 5.79
N LEU A 90 -7.75 -6.07 5.89
CA LEU A 90 -8.80 -6.06 4.86
C LEU A 90 -8.44 -5.18 3.64
N ASN A 91 -7.69 -4.10 3.82
CA ASN A 91 -7.32 -3.19 2.72
C ASN A 91 -6.20 -3.76 1.85
N GLY A 92 -5.07 -4.16 2.45
CA GLY A 92 -3.87 -4.63 1.71
C GLY A 92 -3.73 -6.15 1.62
N GLY A 93 -4.28 -6.87 2.60
CA GLY A 93 -4.08 -8.31 2.75
C GLY A 93 -4.61 -9.19 1.62
N PRO A 94 -5.76 -8.91 0.99
CA PRO A 94 -6.29 -9.76 -0.08
C PRO A 94 -5.35 -9.87 -1.29
N LEU A 95 -4.82 -8.75 -1.78
CA LEU A 95 -3.90 -8.76 -2.92
C LEU A 95 -2.56 -9.36 -2.54
N LEU A 96 -2.03 -9.04 -1.35
CA LEU A 96 -0.78 -9.64 -0.88
C LEU A 96 -0.92 -11.17 -0.73
N LYS A 97 -2.07 -11.67 -0.26
CA LYS A 97 -2.36 -13.11 -0.21
C LYS A 97 -2.24 -13.77 -1.58
N ILE A 98 -2.78 -13.16 -2.63
CA ILE A 98 -2.68 -13.68 -3.99
C ILE A 98 -1.21 -13.78 -4.42
N ILE A 99 -0.41 -12.74 -4.16
CA ILE A 99 1.02 -12.73 -4.45
C ILE A 99 1.74 -13.86 -3.70
N MET A 100 1.48 -14.00 -2.40
CA MET A 100 2.09 -15.02 -1.55
C MET A 100 1.72 -16.44 -1.98
N ASN A 101 0.46 -16.69 -2.32
CA ASN A 101 0.01 -17.99 -2.81
C ASN A 101 0.72 -18.35 -4.13
N ASN A 102 0.92 -17.40 -5.04
CA ASN A 102 1.67 -17.65 -6.28
C ASN A 102 3.13 -18.04 -5.99
N PHE A 103 3.75 -17.47 -4.95
CA PHE A 103 5.09 -17.86 -4.52
C PHE A 103 5.10 -19.24 -3.87
N ASP A 104 4.16 -19.55 -2.97
CA ASP A 104 4.04 -20.88 -2.37
C ASP A 104 3.81 -21.97 -3.43
N ASP A 105 3.02 -21.69 -4.47
CA ASP A 105 2.86 -22.59 -5.62
C ASP A 105 4.19 -22.85 -6.35
N ILE A 106 5.07 -21.84 -6.46
CA ILE A 106 6.41 -22.01 -7.04
C ILE A 106 7.26 -22.94 -6.18
N LEU A 107 7.25 -22.73 -4.86
CA LEU A 107 7.99 -23.55 -3.89
C LEU A 107 7.54 -25.02 -3.93
N LEU A 108 6.23 -25.27 -3.92
CA LEU A 108 5.66 -26.62 -3.98
C LEU A 108 6.05 -27.35 -5.26
N ASN A 109 6.10 -26.64 -6.38
CA ASN A 109 6.55 -27.20 -7.65
C ASN A 109 8.05 -27.54 -7.64
N ASP A 110 8.90 -26.70 -7.05
CA ASP A 110 10.34 -26.96 -6.93
C ASP A 110 10.60 -28.20 -6.05
N ILE A 111 9.89 -28.33 -4.92
CA ILE A 111 9.93 -29.53 -4.06
C ILE A 111 9.53 -30.78 -4.86
N THR A 112 8.42 -30.70 -5.59
CA THR A 112 7.90 -31.82 -6.40
C THR A 112 8.89 -32.22 -7.49
N TYR A 113 9.54 -31.24 -8.13
CA TYR A 113 10.58 -31.49 -9.11
C TYR A 113 11.80 -32.18 -8.49
N LEU A 114 12.28 -31.71 -7.33
CA LEU A 114 13.40 -32.32 -6.61
C LEU A 114 13.10 -33.78 -6.21
N HIS A 115 11.87 -34.07 -5.75
CA HIS A 115 11.46 -35.43 -5.41
C HIS A 115 11.38 -36.36 -6.64
N ARG A 116 11.01 -35.82 -7.81
CA ARG A 116 10.81 -36.59 -9.05
C ARG A 116 12.05 -36.68 -9.95
N LYS A 117 13.10 -35.89 -9.68
CA LYS A 117 14.39 -35.98 -10.40
C LYS A 117 15.08 -37.34 -10.23
N ASN A 118 14.70 -38.11 -9.22
CA ASN A 118 15.12 -39.51 -9.03
C ASN A 118 14.35 -40.52 -9.91
N ASP A 119 13.41 -40.06 -10.73
CA ASP A 119 12.57 -40.90 -11.59
C ASP A 119 12.93 -40.64 -13.06
N SER A 120 13.49 -41.64 -13.75
CA SER A 120 14.14 -41.50 -15.07
C SER A 120 13.21 -41.13 -16.24
N TYR A 121 11.91 -40.93 -15.98
CA TYR A 121 10.88 -40.68 -16.98
C TYR A 121 10.39 -39.22 -17.03
N PHE A 122 10.89 -38.33 -16.17
CA PHE A 122 10.38 -36.97 -16.11
C PHE A 122 10.94 -36.07 -17.23
N LYS A 123 10.22 -36.00 -18.36
CA LYS A 123 10.47 -35.03 -19.43
C LYS A 123 10.36 -33.61 -18.86
N ALA A 124 11.45 -32.84 -18.95
CA ALA A 124 11.58 -31.44 -18.51
C ALA A 124 10.65 -30.42 -19.21
N ASN A 125 9.65 -30.86 -19.98
CA ASN A 125 8.80 -30.03 -20.84
C ASN A 125 7.34 -29.85 -20.35
N SER A 126 6.99 -30.23 -19.12
CA SER A 126 5.59 -30.16 -18.64
C SER A 126 5.25 -28.98 -17.72
N PHE A 127 6.22 -28.17 -17.26
CA PHE A 127 5.93 -27.06 -16.35
C PHE A 127 5.78 -25.72 -17.09
N LYS A 128 4.57 -25.42 -17.58
CA LYS A 128 4.18 -24.04 -17.93
C LYS A 128 3.93 -23.24 -16.65
N GLN A 129 4.99 -22.91 -15.92
CA GLN A 129 4.89 -22.08 -14.72
C GLN A 129 4.78 -20.61 -15.12
N LYS A 130 3.81 -19.90 -14.56
CA LYS A 130 3.70 -18.45 -14.74
C LYS A 130 4.79 -17.79 -13.90
N LEU A 131 5.71 -17.10 -14.58
CA LEU A 131 6.84 -16.42 -13.95
C LEU A 131 6.56 -14.95 -13.62
N TYR A 132 5.46 -14.40 -14.13
CA TYR A 132 5.13 -12.99 -13.98
C TYR A 132 3.62 -12.80 -13.84
N PHE A 133 3.24 -11.97 -12.88
CA PHE A 133 1.85 -11.57 -12.60
C PHE A 133 1.82 -10.04 -12.49
N SER A 134 0.96 -9.40 -13.27
CA SER A 134 0.77 -7.95 -13.22
C SER A 134 -0.64 -7.60 -12.79
N PHE A 135 -0.75 -6.65 -11.86
CA PHE A 135 -2.01 -6.11 -11.39
C PHE A 135 -2.03 -4.60 -11.64
N SER A 136 -3.00 -4.13 -12.42
CA SER A 136 -3.27 -2.69 -12.53
C SER A 136 -4.16 -2.29 -11.35
N VAL A 137 -3.69 -1.36 -10.53
CA VAL A 137 -4.30 -0.99 -9.24
C VAL A 137 -4.26 0.52 -9.01
N TYR A 138 -4.91 0.98 -7.95
CA TYR A 138 -4.91 2.38 -7.54
C TYR A 138 -3.72 2.70 -6.62
N ASP A 139 -3.40 3.99 -6.51
CA ASP A 139 -2.43 4.56 -5.56
C ASP A 139 -2.67 4.09 -4.11
N THR A 140 -3.93 4.04 -3.69
CA THR A 140 -4.37 3.54 -2.39
C THR A 140 -4.08 2.06 -2.16
N THR A 141 -4.11 1.23 -3.21
CA THR A 141 -3.79 -0.20 -3.10
C THR A 141 -2.31 -0.41 -2.81
N ILE A 142 -1.43 0.29 -3.52
CA ILE A 142 0.02 0.25 -3.26
C ILE A 142 0.29 0.76 -1.84
N LEU A 143 -0.30 1.89 -1.46
CA LEU A 143 -0.15 2.45 -0.11
C LEU A 143 -0.63 1.47 0.98
N SER A 144 -1.75 0.79 0.78
CA SER A 144 -2.30 -0.21 1.71
C SER A 144 -1.35 -1.40 1.88
N ILE A 145 -0.75 -1.90 0.79
CA ILE A 145 0.28 -2.94 0.85
C ILE A 145 1.48 -2.44 1.64
N LEU A 146 2.02 -1.26 1.32
CA LEU A 146 3.17 -0.69 2.01
C LEU A 146 2.91 -0.48 3.51
N ARG A 147 1.69 -0.08 3.90
CA ARG A 147 1.27 0.00 5.31
C ARG A 147 1.25 -1.36 5.99
N LEU A 148 0.70 -2.38 5.32
CA LEU A 148 0.68 -3.75 5.81
C LEU A 148 2.09 -4.27 6.12
N ILE A 149 3.05 -4.09 5.20
CA ILE A 149 4.45 -4.49 5.37
C ILE A 149 5.31 -3.43 6.09
N ARG A 150 4.69 -2.35 6.58
CA ARG A 150 5.30 -1.24 7.32
C ARG A 150 6.47 -0.56 6.59
N ALA A 151 6.39 -0.47 5.27
CA ALA A 151 7.39 0.10 4.36
C ALA A 151 6.95 1.44 3.73
N THR A 152 6.10 2.22 4.41
CA THR A 152 5.59 3.52 3.93
C THR A 152 6.67 4.56 3.70
N ASP A 153 7.83 4.41 4.34
CA ASP A 153 8.98 5.31 4.20
C ASP A 153 9.49 5.37 2.75
N ILE A 154 9.18 4.37 1.92
CA ILE A 154 9.42 4.37 0.47
C ILE A 154 8.80 5.61 -0.19
N ILE A 155 7.60 6.02 0.24
CA ILE A 155 6.85 7.17 -0.31
C ILE A 155 7.14 8.44 0.51
N LEU A 156 7.12 8.32 1.83
CA LEU A 156 7.15 9.48 2.72
C LEU A 156 8.49 10.23 2.72
N LYS A 157 9.61 9.54 2.44
CA LYS A 157 10.96 10.15 2.46
C LYS A 157 11.13 11.34 1.51
N ASP A 158 10.39 11.35 0.41
CA ASP A 158 10.44 12.42 -0.60
C ASP A 158 9.35 13.49 -0.37
N GLY A 159 8.69 13.46 0.79
CA GLY A 159 7.55 14.32 1.11
C GLY A 159 6.27 13.95 0.34
N GLY A 160 6.23 12.81 -0.34
CA GLY A 160 5.02 12.27 -0.95
C GLY A 160 4.03 11.74 0.09
N ILE A 161 2.76 11.66 -0.27
CA ILE A 161 1.71 11.04 0.58
C ILE A 161 0.97 9.89 -0.14
N PHE A 162 1.13 9.80 -1.45
CA PHE A 162 0.67 8.71 -2.32
C PHE A 162 1.78 8.34 -3.30
N PRO A 163 1.77 7.12 -3.86
CA PRO A 163 2.55 6.82 -5.06
C PRO A 163 2.20 7.79 -6.20
N ASP A 164 3.20 8.17 -7.01
CA ASP A 164 2.98 8.99 -8.20
C ASP A 164 2.30 8.18 -9.33
N PHE A 165 1.86 8.86 -10.38
CA PHE A 165 1.38 8.20 -11.59
C PHE A 165 2.43 7.26 -12.17
N ALA A 166 1.97 6.09 -12.63
CA ALA A 166 2.82 5.01 -13.14
C ALA A 166 3.85 4.47 -12.14
N ALA A 167 3.65 4.70 -10.83
CA ALA A 167 4.43 4.00 -9.80
C ALA A 167 4.24 2.48 -9.93
N VAL A 168 5.32 1.73 -9.73
CA VAL A 168 5.34 0.26 -9.81
C VAL A 168 5.93 -0.30 -8.53
N LEU A 169 5.25 -1.26 -7.93
CA LEU A 169 5.75 -2.07 -6.81
C LEU A 169 5.87 -3.52 -7.27
N ILE A 170 7.05 -4.11 -7.16
CA ILE A 170 7.32 -5.49 -7.61
C ILE A 170 7.79 -6.30 -6.41
N PHE A 171 7.18 -7.46 -6.22
CA PHE A 171 7.70 -8.50 -5.35
C PHE A 171 8.41 -9.54 -6.23
N GLU A 172 9.69 -9.76 -5.98
CA GLU A 172 10.47 -10.78 -6.67
C GLU A 172 10.78 -11.92 -5.71
N LEU A 173 10.57 -13.16 -6.15
CA LEU A 173 10.97 -14.36 -5.41
C LEU A 173 12.31 -14.87 -5.95
N TRP A 174 13.31 -14.89 -5.08
CA TRP A 174 14.67 -15.32 -5.38
C TRP A 174 14.96 -16.65 -4.71
N ARG A 175 15.60 -17.58 -5.43
CA ARG A 175 16.11 -18.83 -4.86
C ARG A 175 17.61 -18.67 -4.57
N ARG A 176 18.00 -18.70 -3.30
CA ARG A 176 19.41 -18.69 -2.87
C ARG A 176 20.04 -20.06 -3.06
N ASP A 177 19.40 -21.06 -2.46
CA ASP A 177 19.84 -22.45 -2.43
C ASP A 177 18.63 -23.40 -2.49
N ILE A 178 18.87 -24.70 -2.35
CA ILE A 178 17.82 -25.72 -2.27
C ILE A 178 16.86 -25.38 -1.13
N LEU A 179 15.60 -25.12 -1.47
CA LEU A 179 14.52 -24.79 -0.53
C LEU A 179 14.73 -23.51 0.30
N ASN A 180 15.69 -22.67 -0.08
CA ASN A 180 15.92 -21.37 0.58
C ASN A 180 15.55 -20.23 -0.38
N TYR A 181 14.50 -19.49 -0.02
CA TYR A 181 13.95 -18.42 -0.84
C TYR A 181 13.95 -17.10 -0.10
N GLU A 182 14.07 -16.05 -0.88
CA GLU A 182 14.06 -14.66 -0.42
C GLU A 182 13.12 -13.83 -1.29
N ILE A 183 12.61 -12.75 -0.73
CA ILE A 183 11.88 -11.71 -1.43
C ILE A 183 12.79 -10.50 -1.61
N ALA A 184 12.78 -9.93 -2.81
CA ALA A 184 13.16 -8.54 -3.03
C ALA A 184 11.92 -7.71 -3.33
N LEU A 185 11.81 -6.54 -2.70
CA LEU A 185 10.81 -5.53 -3.00
C LEU A 185 11.46 -4.47 -3.88
N MET A 186 10.96 -4.30 -5.10
CA MET A 186 11.42 -3.27 -6.02
C MET A 186 10.35 -2.19 -6.15
N TYR A 187 10.77 -0.94 -6.28
CA TYR A 187 9.88 0.19 -6.46
C TYR A 187 10.42 1.17 -7.49
N SER A 188 9.60 1.55 -8.44
CA SER A 188 9.82 2.73 -9.27
C SER A 188 8.74 3.76 -8.93
N LYS A 189 9.18 5.00 -8.71
CA LYS A 189 8.30 6.09 -8.31
C LYS A 189 7.34 6.50 -9.41
N ASN A 190 7.79 6.53 -10.66
CA ASN A 190 7.03 6.95 -11.84
C ASN A 190 7.75 6.50 -13.13
N SER A 191 7.21 6.83 -14.30
CA SER A 191 7.75 6.43 -15.61
C SER A 191 9.19 6.85 -15.88
N ASP A 192 9.67 7.90 -15.22
CA ASP A 192 10.99 8.49 -15.45
C ASP A 192 12.00 8.12 -14.36
N SER A 193 11.54 7.41 -13.31
CA SER A 193 12.36 7.01 -12.17
C SER A 193 12.92 5.60 -12.37
N PRO A 194 14.17 5.34 -11.95
CA PRO A 194 14.73 4.00 -12.00
C PRO A 194 13.94 3.04 -11.10
N LEU A 195 14.00 1.75 -11.43
CA LEU A 195 13.54 0.71 -10.54
C LEU A 195 14.60 0.48 -9.45
N GLU A 196 14.24 0.72 -8.20
CA GLU A 196 15.14 0.58 -7.05
C GLU A 196 14.77 -0.64 -6.20
N ASN A 197 15.77 -1.35 -5.68
CA ASN A 197 15.53 -2.27 -4.57
C ASN A 197 15.22 -1.45 -3.31
N VAL A 198 14.08 -1.73 -2.68
CA VAL A 198 13.56 -1.05 -1.49
C VAL A 198 13.23 -2.03 -0.37
N THR A 199 13.75 -3.26 -0.43
CA THR A 199 13.53 -4.32 0.57
C THR A 199 13.89 -3.89 1.98
N ARG A 200 14.94 -3.06 2.11
CA ARG A 200 15.40 -2.49 3.39
C ARG A 200 14.32 -1.73 4.18
N PHE A 201 13.27 -1.26 3.51
CA PHE A 201 12.16 -0.55 4.17
C PHE A 201 11.12 -1.50 4.79
N ILE A 202 11.16 -2.80 4.49
CA ILE A 202 10.28 -3.77 5.14
C ILE A 202 10.74 -3.95 6.60
N LYS A 203 9.95 -3.43 7.54
CA LYS A 203 10.29 -3.56 8.97
C LYS A 203 10.23 -5.03 9.39
N GLY A 204 11.33 -5.52 9.98
CA GLY A 204 11.49 -6.90 10.41
C GLY A 204 12.33 -7.77 9.46
N CYS A 205 12.73 -7.27 8.29
CA CYS A 205 13.55 -8.00 7.31
C CYS A 205 15.07 -7.76 7.41
N GLY A 206 15.56 -7.16 8.50
CA GLY A 206 17.01 -6.98 8.74
C GLY A 206 17.70 -5.87 7.92
N GLY A 207 16.98 -5.17 7.04
CA GLY A 207 17.48 -3.95 6.38
C GLY A 207 18.35 -4.15 5.13
N GLY A 208 18.46 -5.38 4.62
CA GLY A 208 19.21 -5.69 3.40
C GLY A 208 18.39 -5.58 2.11
N ASP A 209 19.02 -5.96 0.99
CA ASP A 209 18.39 -6.00 -0.34
C ASP A 209 17.43 -7.18 -0.53
N TYR A 210 17.43 -8.13 0.41
CA TYR A 210 16.62 -9.33 0.38
C TYR A 210 16.03 -9.61 1.77
N CYS A 211 14.85 -10.22 1.80
CA CYS A 211 14.19 -10.70 3.01
C CYS A 211 13.92 -12.19 2.90
N ASN A 212 14.32 -12.99 3.89
CA ASN A 212 13.99 -14.41 3.90
C ASN A 212 12.46 -14.62 3.81
N PHE A 213 12.03 -15.53 2.94
CA PHE A 213 10.61 -15.71 2.62
C PHE A 213 9.79 -16.19 3.82
N GLU A 214 10.34 -17.07 4.67
CA GLU A 214 9.67 -17.54 5.89
C GLU A 214 9.56 -16.43 6.93
N ILE A 215 10.60 -15.59 7.06
CA ILE A 215 10.53 -14.40 7.92
C ILE A 215 9.44 -13.46 7.41
N PHE A 216 9.39 -13.19 6.10
CA PHE A 216 8.36 -12.34 5.52
C PHE A 216 6.95 -12.88 5.79
N LYS A 217 6.71 -14.18 5.56
CA LYS A 217 5.45 -14.86 5.90
C LYS A 217 5.08 -14.68 7.38
N PHE A 218 6.04 -14.85 8.27
CA PHE A 218 5.82 -14.66 9.70
C PHE A 218 5.41 -13.22 10.04
N LEU A 219 6.04 -12.21 9.43
CA LEU A 219 5.74 -10.79 9.68
C LEU A 219 4.31 -10.41 9.27
N ILE A 220 3.79 -11.01 8.20
CA ILE A 220 2.47 -10.67 7.66
C ILE A 220 1.35 -11.62 8.09
N LYS A 221 1.65 -12.72 8.79
CA LYS A 221 0.70 -13.81 9.06
C LYS A 221 -0.66 -13.35 9.64
N ASP A 222 -0.64 -12.40 10.56
CA ASP A 222 -1.85 -11.90 11.25
C ASP A 222 -2.58 -10.82 10.43
N LEU A 223 -1.98 -10.38 9.32
CA LEU A 223 -2.46 -9.34 8.42
C LEU A 223 -2.92 -9.90 7.07
N ILE A 224 -2.90 -11.22 6.88
CA ILE A 224 -3.45 -11.89 5.70
C ILE A 224 -4.81 -12.51 6.03
N PRO A 225 -5.88 -12.19 5.28
CA PRO A 225 -7.20 -12.77 5.51
C PRO A 225 -7.25 -14.26 5.23
N ILE A 226 -7.93 -15.01 6.09
CA ILE A 226 -8.18 -16.43 5.89
C ILE A 226 -9.37 -16.56 4.93
N ASP A 227 -10.47 -15.90 5.27
CA ASP A 227 -11.71 -15.85 4.50
C ASP A 227 -12.22 -14.40 4.51
N ILE A 228 -11.98 -13.69 3.41
CA ILE A 228 -12.32 -12.27 3.30
C ILE A 228 -13.83 -12.04 3.45
N SER A 229 -14.66 -12.96 2.96
CA SER A 229 -16.12 -12.81 3.02
C SER A 229 -16.58 -12.85 4.47
N LYS A 230 -16.15 -13.86 5.24
CA LYS A 230 -16.48 -13.97 6.67
C LYS A 230 -15.90 -12.83 7.49
N GLU A 231 -14.67 -12.40 7.20
CA GLU A 231 -14.02 -11.32 7.96
C GLU A 231 -14.62 -9.93 7.69
N CYS A 232 -15.30 -9.77 6.55
CA CYS A 232 -16.06 -8.58 6.18
C CYS A 232 -17.53 -8.61 6.63
N GLU A 233 -18.04 -9.75 7.09
CA GLU A 233 -19.38 -9.81 7.69
C GLU A 233 -19.42 -8.88 8.90
N THR A 234 -20.40 -7.99 8.93
CA THR A 234 -20.67 -7.19 10.12
C THR A 234 -21.31 -8.08 11.15
N ASP A 235 -20.72 -8.19 12.34
CA ASP A 235 -21.42 -8.77 13.48
C ASP A 235 -22.75 -8.01 13.65
N ASN A 236 -23.88 -8.69 13.42
CA ASN A 236 -25.23 -8.14 13.61
C ASN A 236 -25.57 -7.95 15.11
N SER A 237 -24.57 -7.77 15.97
CA SER A 237 -24.73 -7.60 17.41
C SER A 237 -24.45 -6.16 17.82
N HIS A 238 -25.33 -5.24 17.42
CA HIS A 238 -25.58 -3.97 18.11
C HIS A 238 -26.99 -3.48 17.82
#